data_AF-A0A820DG34-F1
#
_entry.id   AF-A0A820DG34-F1
#
_cell.length_a   1.000
_cell.length_b   1.000
_cell.length_c   1.000
_cell.angle_alpha   90.00
_cell.angle_beta   90.00
_cell.angle_gamma   90.00
#
_symmetry.space_group_name_H-M   'P 1'
#
loop_
_entity.id
_entity.type
_entity.pdbx_description
1 polymer ?
#
loop_
_entity_poly.entity_id
_entity_poly.type
_entity_poly.pdbx_seq_one_letter_code
_entity_poly.pdbx_strand_id
1 'polypeptide(L)'
;IYQVTINQTLYSYDIIEENHGKDLYPGGHYIPKECRTEQRLALIICYRNREQHLKMFLNNIHPFLQKQKLDYTIFVVNQHGNDPFNRAALFNVGYLEAMKLYQYDCFIFHDVDLLPEDLRNIYKCGDQPRHMYV
;
A
#
# COMPACT_ATOMS: atom_id res chain seq x y z
N ILE A 1 -13.65 14.34 12.43
CA ILE A 1 -12.64 15.02 11.58
C ILE A 1 -11.54 14.05 11.13
N TYR A 2 -11.07 13.13 11.97
CA TYR A 2 -10.01 12.17 11.60
C TYR A 2 -10.49 10.79 11.11
N GLN A 3 -11.75 10.43 11.34
CA GLN A 3 -12.30 9.15 10.86
C GLN A 3 -12.39 9.12 9.33
N VAL A 4 -12.04 7.96 8.77
CA VAL A 4 -12.11 7.64 7.35
C VAL A 4 -13.25 6.67 7.14
N THR A 5 -14.21 7.04 6.29
CA THR A 5 -15.27 6.14 5.86
C THR A 5 -14.73 5.22 4.76
N ILE A 6 -14.80 3.91 4.97
CA ILE A 6 -14.39 2.92 3.97
C ILE A 6 -15.42 2.83 2.85
N ASN A 7 -14.96 3.00 1.62
CA ASN A 7 -15.77 2.77 0.44
C ASN A 7 -15.77 1.27 0.11
N GLN A 8 -16.94 0.64 0.28
CA GLN A 8 -17.15 -0.79 0.01
C GLN A 8 -17.61 -1.10 -1.43
N THR A 9 -17.77 -0.08 -2.28
CA THR A 9 -18.14 -0.28 -3.68
C THR A 9 -17.01 -1.00 -4.44
N LEU A 10 -17.37 -2.08 -5.14
CA LEU A 10 -16.45 -2.85 -5.95
C LEU A 10 -16.33 -2.24 -7.36
N TYR A 11 -15.32 -1.41 -7.57
CA TYR A 11 -14.99 -0.84 -8.87
C TYR A 11 -14.10 -1.78 -9.71
N SER A 12 -14.15 -1.63 -11.04
CA SER A 12 -13.15 -2.24 -11.93
C SER A 12 -11.79 -1.55 -11.78
N TYR A 13 -10.72 -2.21 -12.22
CA TYR A 13 -9.38 -1.61 -12.21
C TYR A 13 -9.31 -0.33 -13.04
N ASP A 14 -9.99 -0.29 -14.19
CA ASP A 14 -10.02 0.90 -15.06
C ASP A 14 -10.61 2.13 -14.35
N ILE A 15 -11.69 1.93 -13.57
CA ILE A 15 -12.31 3.00 -12.78
C ILE A 15 -11.38 3.44 -11.64
N ILE A 16 -10.71 2.50 -10.96
CA ILE A 16 -9.75 2.82 -9.90
C ILE A 16 -8.58 3.64 -10.47
N GLU A 17 -8.05 3.24 -11.63
CA GLU A 17 -6.99 3.95 -12.35
C GLU A 17 -7.45 5.35 -12.80
N GLU A 18 -8.67 5.48 -13.33
CA GLU A 18 -9.22 6.78 -13.73
C GLU A 18 -9.36 7.74 -12.53
N ASN A 19 -9.79 7.21 -11.38
CA ASN A 19 -10.02 7.97 -10.16
C ASN A 19 -8.71 8.43 -9.50
N HIS A 20 -7.69 7.56 -9.45
CA HIS A 20 -6.50 7.78 -8.62
C HIS A 20 -5.19 7.86 -9.39
N GLY A 21 -5.14 7.32 -10.61
CA GLY A 21 -3.91 7.15 -11.41
C GLY A 21 -3.32 8.45 -11.96
N LYS A 22 -4.09 9.54 -12.08
CA LYS A 22 -3.60 10.83 -12.59
C LYS A 22 -2.42 11.41 -11.80
N ASP A 23 -2.37 11.12 -10.50
CA ASP A 23 -1.30 11.55 -9.60
C ASP A 23 -0.23 10.47 -9.37
N LEU A 24 -0.40 9.28 -9.95
CA LEU A 24 0.53 8.17 -9.81
C LEU A 24 1.44 8.06 -11.04
N TYR A 25 2.70 7.72 -10.80
CA TYR A 25 3.59 7.20 -11.82
C TYR A 25 3.28 5.72 -12.09
N PRO A 26 3.64 5.19 -13.28
CA PRO A 26 3.48 3.77 -13.60
C PRO A 26 4.03 2.86 -12.50
N GLY A 27 3.28 1.81 -12.15
CA GLY A 27 3.61 0.91 -11.04
C GLY A 27 3.03 1.32 -9.68
N GLY A 28 2.17 2.34 -9.63
CA GLY A 28 1.50 2.76 -8.39
C GLY A 28 2.42 3.55 -7.44
N HIS A 29 3.35 4.32 -8.00
CA HIS A 29 4.29 5.15 -7.26
C HIS A 29 3.78 6.59 -7.17
N TYR A 30 3.86 7.20 -5.99
CA TYR A 30 3.40 8.57 -5.74
C TYR A 30 4.50 9.37 -5.06
N ILE A 31 4.70 10.62 -5.53
CA ILE A 31 5.56 11.62 -4.88
C ILE A 31 4.77 12.92 -4.77
N PRO A 32 4.63 13.54 -3.58
CA PRO A 32 3.94 14.82 -3.45
C PRO A 32 4.71 15.94 -4.18
N LYS A 33 3.99 16.83 -4.87
CA LYS A 33 4.61 17.89 -5.69
C LYS A 33 4.94 19.14 -4.86
N GLU A 34 4.26 19.33 -3.73
CA GLU A 34 4.32 20.55 -2.94
C GLU A 34 5.30 20.47 -1.77
N CYS A 35 5.87 19.30 -1.48
CA CYS A 35 6.82 19.14 -0.38
C CYS A 35 7.82 18.01 -0.60
N ARG A 36 8.94 18.07 0.13
CA ARG A 36 9.90 16.97 0.22
C ARG A 36 9.50 16.05 1.37
N THR A 37 9.53 14.74 1.14
CA THR A 37 9.20 13.73 2.12
C THR A 37 10.44 13.33 2.94
N GLU A 38 10.22 12.92 4.18
CA GLU A 38 11.29 12.45 5.07
C GLU A 38 11.70 11.00 4.79
N GLN A 39 10.76 10.19 4.30
CA GLN A 39 10.94 8.76 4.08
C GLN A 39 10.30 8.34 2.75
N ARG A 40 10.96 7.42 2.06
CA ARG A 40 10.44 6.69 0.90
C ARG A 40 9.87 5.35 1.36
N LEU A 41 8.58 5.13 1.15
CA LEU A 41 7.82 3.99 1.67
C LEU A 41 7.58 2.92 0.60
N ALA A 42 7.99 1.69 0.89
CA ALA A 42 7.51 0.49 0.21
C ALA A 42 6.38 -0.14 1.03
N LEU A 43 5.16 -0.12 0.50
CA LEU A 43 4.01 -0.83 1.07
C LEU A 43 3.87 -2.21 0.41
N ILE A 44 4.21 -3.26 1.15
CA ILE A 44 4.28 -4.63 0.63
C ILE A 44 3.03 -5.40 1.03
N ILE A 45 2.26 -5.80 0.02
CA ILE A 45 1.00 -6.54 0.16
C ILE A 45 1.25 -8.01 -0.18
N CYS A 46 1.06 -8.91 0.79
CA CYS A 46 1.02 -10.33 0.48
C CYS A 46 -0.33 -10.70 -0.15
N TYR A 47 -0.31 -11.38 -1.29
CA TYR A 47 -1.52 -11.58 -2.09
C TYR A 47 -1.60 -12.98 -2.72
N ARG A 48 -2.82 -13.53 -2.77
CA ARG A 48 -3.21 -14.65 -3.65
C ARG A 48 -4.73 -14.74 -3.75
N ASN A 49 -5.28 -14.75 -4.96
CA ASN A 49 -6.71 -15.02 -5.24
C ASN A 49 -7.71 -14.19 -4.39
N ARG A 50 -7.41 -12.90 -4.17
CA ARG A 50 -8.23 -11.97 -3.34
C ARG A 50 -8.61 -10.70 -4.11
N GLU A 51 -8.99 -10.85 -5.38
CA GLU A 51 -9.14 -9.73 -6.32
C GLU A 51 -10.12 -8.66 -5.83
N GLN A 52 -11.25 -9.07 -5.23
CA GLN A 52 -12.23 -8.14 -4.68
C GLN A 52 -11.65 -7.30 -3.53
N HIS A 53 -10.91 -7.93 -2.62
CA HIS A 53 -10.22 -7.20 -1.55
C HIS A 53 -9.16 -6.28 -2.12
N LEU A 54 -8.41 -6.68 -3.15
CA LEU A 54 -7.40 -5.84 -3.78
C LEU A 54 -8.01 -4.59 -4.43
N LYS A 55 -9.14 -4.73 -5.14
CA LYS A 55 -9.88 -3.60 -5.71
C LYS A 55 -10.34 -2.62 -4.63
N MET A 56 -10.95 -3.14 -3.56
CA MET A 56 -11.36 -2.33 -2.42
C MET A 56 -10.15 -1.67 -1.74
N PHE A 57 -9.05 -2.40 -1.59
CA PHE A 57 -7.82 -1.93 -0.97
C PHE A 57 -7.25 -0.74 -1.72
N LEU A 58 -6.98 -0.89 -3.02
CA LEU A 58 -6.40 0.16 -3.86
C LEU A 58 -7.28 1.41 -3.90
N ASN A 59 -8.61 1.24 -4.03
CA ASN A 59 -9.55 2.35 -4.06
C ASN A 59 -9.54 3.20 -2.78
N ASN A 60 -9.26 2.59 -1.62
CA ASN A 60 -9.26 3.28 -0.33
C ASN A 60 -7.85 3.75 0.09
N ILE A 61 -6.83 2.94 -0.16
CA ILE A 61 -5.48 3.20 0.36
C ILE A 61 -4.76 4.33 -0.38
N HIS A 62 -4.98 4.50 -1.69
CA HIS A 62 -4.33 5.56 -2.46
C HIS A 62 -4.70 6.96 -1.93
N PRO A 63 -5.99 7.32 -1.80
CA PRO A 63 -6.38 8.59 -1.18
C PRO A 63 -5.90 8.74 0.27
N PHE A 64 -5.85 7.64 1.02
CA PHE A 64 -5.40 7.65 2.41
C PHE A 64 -3.93 8.03 2.53
N LEU A 65 -3.05 7.40 1.74
CA LEU A 65 -1.61 7.65 1.76
C LEU A 65 -1.26 9.02 1.14
N GLN A 66 -1.95 9.42 0.07
CA GLN A 66 -1.77 10.74 -0.56
C GLN A 66 -2.09 11.88 0.42
N LYS A 67 -3.14 11.75 1.26
CA LYS A 67 -3.46 12.72 2.32
C LYS A 67 -2.34 12.88 3.36
N GLN A 68 -1.52 11.84 3.55
CA GLN A 68 -0.36 11.87 4.43
C GLN A 68 0.91 12.43 3.75
N LYS A 69 0.83 12.80 2.46
CA LYS A 69 1.94 13.35 1.67
C LYS A 69 3.20 12.47 1.70
N LEU A 70 3.02 11.17 1.52
CA LEU A 70 4.10 10.19 1.53
C LEU A 70 4.72 10.04 0.13
N ASP A 71 6.02 9.76 0.03
CA ASP A 71 6.62 9.18 -1.17
C ASP A 71 6.46 7.67 -1.00
N TYR A 72 5.59 7.04 -1.80
CA TYR A 72 5.28 5.62 -1.60
C TYR A 72 5.12 4.84 -2.90
N THR A 73 5.27 3.52 -2.79
CA THR A 73 4.95 2.54 -3.84
C THR A 73 4.25 1.34 -3.25
N ILE A 74 3.23 0.82 -3.94
CA ILE A 74 2.49 -0.37 -3.51
C ILE A 74 3.02 -1.59 -4.28
N PHE A 75 3.52 -2.59 -3.54
CA PHE A 75 4.01 -3.84 -4.08
C PHE A 75 3.03 -4.96 -3.78
N VAL A 76 2.29 -5.43 -4.78
CA VAL A 76 1.42 -6.61 -4.64
C VAL A 76 2.23 -7.86 -4.97
N VAL A 77 2.62 -8.61 -3.94
CA VAL A 77 3.43 -9.83 -4.07
C VAL A 77 2.50 -11.05 -4.14
N ASN A 78 2.29 -11.53 -5.37
CA ASN A 78 1.40 -12.64 -5.64
C ASN A 78 2.08 -14.02 -5.47
N GLN A 79 1.55 -14.88 -4.60
CA GLN A 79 1.96 -16.28 -4.56
C GLN A 79 1.23 -17.08 -5.64
N HIS A 80 1.98 -17.56 -6.63
CA HIS A 80 1.43 -18.45 -7.66
C HIS A 80 1.27 -19.90 -7.14
N GLY A 81 0.38 -20.66 -7.76
CA GLY A 81 0.15 -22.06 -7.45
C GLY A 81 -0.71 -22.31 -6.21
N ASN A 82 -0.83 -23.60 -5.86
CA ASN A 82 -1.78 -24.09 -4.86
C ASN A 82 -1.12 -24.51 -3.53
N ASP A 83 0.17 -24.26 -3.35
CA ASP A 83 0.88 -24.56 -2.11
C ASP A 83 0.30 -23.77 -0.92
N PRO A 84 0.56 -24.15 0.33
CA PRO A 84 0.17 -23.35 1.49
C PRO A 84 0.63 -21.89 1.36
N PHE A 85 -0.26 -20.96 1.70
CA PHE A 85 0.05 -19.53 1.60
C PHE A 85 1.12 -19.16 2.63
N ASN A 86 2.22 -18.55 2.20
CA ASN A 86 3.35 -18.21 3.06
C ASN A 86 3.53 -16.68 3.12
N ARG A 87 2.81 -16.04 4.05
CA ARG A 87 2.85 -14.58 4.25
C ARG A 87 4.25 -14.04 4.46
N ALA A 88 5.01 -14.66 5.37
CA ALA A 88 6.35 -14.22 5.72
C ALA A 88 7.32 -14.28 4.52
N ALA A 89 7.25 -15.34 3.71
CA ALA A 89 8.06 -15.44 2.51
C ALA A 89 7.72 -14.34 1.49
N LEU A 90 6.45 -14.01 1.29
CA LEU A 90 6.03 -12.96 0.37
C LEU A 90 6.49 -11.58 0.83
N PHE A 91 6.47 -11.29 2.13
CA PHE A 91 7.03 -10.07 2.68
C PHE A 91 8.53 -9.95 2.42
N ASN A 92 9.30 -11.03 2.63
CA ASN A 92 10.73 -11.05 2.34
C ASN A 92 11.02 -10.85 0.84
N VAL A 93 10.26 -11.51 -0.03
CA VAL A 93 10.37 -11.31 -1.49
C VAL A 93 10.06 -9.86 -1.86
N GLY A 94 8.96 -9.30 -1.33
CA GLY A 94 8.59 -7.91 -1.57
C GLY A 94 9.67 -6.91 -1.15
N TYR A 95 10.31 -7.14 0.00
CA TYR A 95 11.42 -6.32 0.47
C TYR A 95 12.60 -6.35 -0.52
N LEU A 96 13.01 -7.57 -0.93
CA LEU A 96 14.14 -7.75 -1.83
C LEU A 96 13.87 -7.17 -3.23
N GLU A 97 12.67 -7.30 -3.76
CA GLU A 97 12.32 -6.75 -5.08
C GLU A 97 12.14 -5.24 -5.05
N ALA A 98 11.54 -4.68 -3.99
CA ALA A 98 11.40 -3.23 -3.84
C ALA A 98 12.77 -2.53 -3.81
N MET A 99 13.74 -3.11 -3.09
CA MET A 99 15.12 -2.58 -3.00
C MET A 99 15.86 -2.49 -4.34
N LYS A 100 15.41 -3.20 -5.39
CA LYS A 100 16.00 -3.13 -6.74
C LYS A 100 15.49 -1.95 -7.56
N LEU A 101 14.33 -1.38 -7.20
CA LEU A 101 13.62 -0.40 -8.01
C LEU A 101 13.82 1.02 -7.53
N TYR A 102 13.87 1.21 -6.21
CA TYR A 102 14.04 2.51 -5.59
C TYR A 102 14.69 2.35 -4.21
N GLN A 103 15.38 3.38 -3.75
CA GLN A 103 16.04 3.35 -2.45
C GLN A 103 15.00 3.66 -1.38
N TYR A 104 14.21 2.68 -0.95
CA TYR A 104 13.22 2.88 0.11
C TYR A 104 13.88 2.97 1.49
N ASP A 105 13.34 3.84 2.35
CA ASP A 105 13.82 4.04 3.73
C ASP A 105 12.90 3.34 4.75
N CYS A 106 11.65 3.03 4.35
CA CYS A 106 10.63 2.43 5.20
C CYS A 106 9.89 1.31 4.47
N PHE A 107 9.61 0.23 5.20
CA PHE A 107 8.87 -0.93 4.71
C PHE A 107 7.69 -1.21 5.63
N ILE A 108 6.49 -1.23 5.06
CA ILE A 108 5.27 -1.61 5.79
C ILE A 108 4.72 -2.89 5.16
N PHE A 109 4.58 -3.93 5.96
CA PHE A 109 3.95 -5.19 5.57
C PHE A 109 2.47 -5.14 5.88
N HIS A 110 1.65 -5.51 4.89
CA HIS A 110 0.21 -5.28 4.98
C HIS A 110 -0.57 -6.44 4.36
N ASP A 111 -1.67 -6.84 5.02
CA ASP A 111 -2.63 -7.79 4.44
C ASP A 111 -3.61 -7.04 3.53
N VAL A 112 -4.03 -7.66 2.43
CA VAL A 112 -4.89 -6.99 1.44
C VAL A 112 -6.30 -6.65 1.95
N ASP A 113 -6.72 -7.23 3.07
CA ASP A 113 -8.08 -7.11 3.63
C ASP A 113 -8.19 -6.18 4.84
N LEU A 114 -7.09 -5.51 5.22
CA LEU A 114 -7.10 -4.51 6.27
C LEU A 114 -7.15 -3.10 5.65
N LEU A 115 -7.90 -2.19 6.27
CA LEU A 115 -8.00 -0.81 5.83
C LEU A 115 -7.95 0.14 7.03
N PRO A 116 -7.24 1.27 6.94
CA PRO A 116 -7.18 2.24 8.03
C PRO A 116 -8.46 3.09 8.09
N GLU A 117 -9.07 3.17 9.26
CA GLU A 117 -10.31 3.94 9.52
C GLU A 117 -10.05 5.28 10.23
N ASP A 118 -8.79 5.60 10.52
CA ASP A 118 -8.39 6.83 11.21
C ASP A 118 -7.13 7.43 10.57
N LEU A 119 -7.21 8.69 10.14
CA LEU A 119 -6.10 9.44 9.54
C LEU A 119 -4.92 9.66 10.49
N ARG A 120 -5.11 9.46 11.80
CA ARG A 120 -4.03 9.50 12.80
C ARG A 120 -3.15 8.25 12.74
N ASN A 121 -3.56 7.20 12.01
CA ASN A 121 -2.68 6.08 11.72
C ASN A 121 -1.68 6.46 10.62
N ILE A 122 -0.56 7.06 11.03
CA ILE A 122 0.46 7.53 10.10
C ILE A 122 1.28 6.35 9.56
N TYR A 123 1.34 6.19 8.24
CA TYR A 123 2.11 5.16 7.55
C TYR A 123 3.56 5.60 7.40
N LYS A 124 4.29 5.55 8.52
CA LYS A 124 5.72 5.88 8.60
C LYS A 124 6.45 4.94 9.55
N CYS A 125 7.72 4.72 9.28
CA CYS A 125 8.61 3.99 10.17
C CYS A 125 9.11 4.92 11.28
N GLY A 126 9.27 4.37 12.49
CA GLY A 126 9.94 5.04 13.60
C GLY A 126 11.29 4.40 13.91
N ASP A 127 11.91 4.83 15.01
CA ASP A 127 13.21 4.30 15.46
C ASP A 127 13.14 2.83 15.91
N GLN A 128 11.93 2.32 16.16
CA GLN A 128 11.66 0.94 16.59
C GLN A 128 10.57 0.31 15.69
N PRO A 129 10.53 -1.03 15.59
CA PRO A 129 9.46 -1.73 14.88
C PRO A 129 8.09 -1.31 15.39
N ARG A 130 7.17 -1.05 14.47
CA ARG A 130 5.83 -0.54 14.80
C ARG A 130 4.75 -1.53 14.37
N HIS A 131 3.82 -1.78 15.28
CA HIS A 131 2.57 -2.48 15.00
C HIS A 131 1.51 -1.46 14.53
N MET A 132 0.89 -1.72 13.37
CA MET A 132 0.06 -0.74 12.65
C MET A 132 -1.45 -0.89 12.88
N TYR A 133 -1.92 -2.10 13.20
CA TYR A 133 -3.33 -2.43 13.35
C TYR A 133 -3.45 -3.43 14.50
N VAL A 134 -4.46 -3.31 15.37
CA VAL A 134 -4.82 -4.32 16.38
C VAL A 134 -6.30 -4.61 16.20
#